data_AF-A0A962HAM6-F1
#
_entry.id   AF-A0A962HAM6-F1
#
_cell.length_a   1.000
_cell.length_b   1.000
_cell.length_c   1.000
_cell.angle_alpha   90.00
_cell.angle_beta   90.00
_cell.angle_gamma   90.00
#
_symmetry.space_group_name_H-M   'P 1'
#
loop_
_entity.id
_entity.type
_entity.pdbx_description
1 polymer ?
#
loop_
_entity_poly.entity_id
_entity_poly.type
_entity_poly.pdbx_seq_one_letter_code
_entity_poly.pdbx_strand_id
1 'polypeptide(L)'
;RENAGRALDRLALGLRALARSGWRIGVCAHPNRSWEQRWSQALGPNHGLKRLPPQNREQWLALAQSARGVLSDSGGAAEELPYLGVPLLLYRRRSERPESLESGHARWLDPRAVGDLDGVIERALDQGRWPAAWPLSVDSPYGDGRAGARAAAAIHACLGLRPNRSVTQPQLQSA
;
A
#
# COMPACT_ATOMS: atom_id res chain seq x y z
N ARG A 1 16.98 -13.91 10.03
CA ARG A 1 16.27 -13.29 11.17
C ARG A 1 16.96 -12.01 11.67
N GLU A 2 18.29 -11.96 11.80
CA GLU A 2 19.02 -10.73 12.22
C GLU A 2 18.84 -9.52 11.29
N ASN A 3 18.82 -9.73 9.97
CA ASN A 3 18.66 -8.64 9.00
C ASN A 3 17.28 -7.96 9.05
N ALA A 4 16.24 -8.66 9.50
CA ALA A 4 14.88 -8.10 9.60
C ALA A 4 14.76 -7.14 10.80
N GLY A 5 15.45 -7.43 11.92
CA GLY A 5 15.48 -6.55 13.09
C GLY A 5 16.14 -5.20 12.77
N ARG A 6 17.33 -5.22 12.17
CA ARG A 6 18.06 -3.99 11.80
C ARG A 6 17.30 -3.11 10.81
N ALA A 7 16.57 -3.71 9.86
CA ALA A 7 15.75 -2.96 8.90
C ALA A 7 14.56 -2.27 9.57
N LEU A 8 13.94 -2.91 10.57
CA LEU A 8 12.86 -2.32 11.35
C LEU A 8 13.37 -1.21 12.25
N ASP A 9 14.51 -1.38 12.92
CA ASP A 9 15.07 -0.36 13.80
C ASP A 9 15.36 0.93 13.03
N ARG A 10 15.92 0.80 11.82
CA ARG A 10 16.14 1.93 10.88
C ARG A 10 14.83 2.56 10.45
N LEU A 11 13.84 1.75 10.07
CA LEU A 11 12.52 2.23 9.70
C LEU A 11 11.93 3.06 10.84
N ALA A 12 11.94 2.54 12.06
CA ALA A 12 11.39 3.23 13.21
C ALA A 12 12.15 4.53 13.52
N LEU A 13 13.48 4.56 13.40
CA LEU A 13 14.26 5.80 13.54
C LEU A 13 13.85 6.86 12.52
N GLY A 14 13.73 6.50 11.24
CA GLY A 14 13.28 7.43 10.20
C GLY A 14 11.85 7.92 10.41
N LEU A 15 10.92 7.02 10.74
CA LEU A 15 9.53 7.40 11.03
C LEU A 15 9.42 8.34 12.24
N ARG A 16 10.28 8.17 13.27
CA ARG A 16 10.33 9.10 14.41
C ARG A 16 10.86 10.47 14.01
N ALA A 17 11.87 10.53 13.14
CA ALA A 17 12.41 11.79 12.65
C ALA A 17 11.33 12.56 11.86
N LEU A 18 10.63 11.89 10.93
CA LEU A 18 9.47 12.46 10.23
C LEU A 18 8.38 12.94 11.20
N ALA A 19 8.02 12.14 12.20
CA ALA A 19 7.02 12.53 13.18
C ALA A 19 7.43 13.79 13.97
N ARG A 20 8.73 13.97 14.24
CA ARG A 20 9.27 15.18 14.88
C ARG A 20 9.28 16.40 13.96
N SER A 21 9.37 16.21 12.64
CA SER A 21 9.22 17.30 11.66
C SER A 21 7.75 17.67 11.39
N GLY A 22 6.80 17.05 12.11
CA GLY A 22 5.38 17.41 12.09
C GLY A 22 4.48 16.41 11.35
N TRP A 23 5.03 15.33 10.80
CA TRP A 23 4.24 14.32 10.12
C TRP A 23 3.33 13.55 11.08
N ARG A 24 2.12 13.23 10.61
CA ARG A 24 1.21 12.30 11.27
C ARG A 24 1.27 10.96 10.56
N ILE A 25 1.72 9.94 11.27
CA ILE A 25 2.05 8.62 10.71
C ILE A 25 1.24 7.57 11.46
N GLY A 26 0.41 6.83 10.73
CA GLY A 26 -0.28 5.65 11.22
C GLY A 26 0.45 4.37 10.82
N VAL A 27 0.77 3.51 11.78
CA VAL A 27 1.39 2.20 11.52
C VAL A 27 0.35 1.11 11.67
N CYS A 28 -0.05 0.52 10.55
CA CYS A 28 -0.90 -0.68 10.46
C CYS A 28 0.00 -1.86 10.09
N ALA A 29 0.18 -2.81 11.02
CA ALA A 29 0.95 -4.02 10.77
C ALA A 29 0.12 -5.24 11.15
N HIS A 30 0.31 -6.35 10.43
CA HIS A 30 -0.31 -7.62 10.81
C HIS A 30 0.11 -8.03 12.23
N PRO A 31 -0.79 -8.66 13.01
CA PRO A 31 -0.47 -9.09 14.36
C PRO A 31 0.68 -10.08 14.35
N ASN A 32 1.83 -9.67 14.89
CA ASN A 32 2.97 -10.55 15.09
C ASN A 32 3.71 -10.13 16.35
N ARG A 33 3.63 -10.95 17.42
CA ARG A 33 4.20 -10.62 18.74
C ARG A 33 5.65 -10.14 18.70
N SER A 34 6.47 -10.71 17.82
CA SER A 34 7.88 -10.31 17.67
C SER A 34 8.07 -8.91 17.06
N TRP A 35 7.08 -8.43 16.31
CA TRP A 35 7.03 -7.07 15.78
C TRP A 35 6.36 -6.12 16.75
N GLU A 36 5.36 -6.56 17.50
CA GLU A 36 4.65 -5.74 18.48
C GLU A 36 5.59 -5.18 19.55
N GLN A 37 6.45 -6.04 20.10
CA GLN A 37 7.40 -5.61 21.13
C GLN A 37 8.43 -4.61 20.59
N ARG A 38 8.92 -4.83 19.35
CA ARG A 38 9.86 -3.93 18.71
C ARG A 38 9.24 -2.59 18.34
N TRP A 39 8.02 -2.59 17.80
CA TRP A 39 7.27 -1.36 17.56
C TRP A 39 7.00 -0.63 18.87
N SER A 40 6.55 -1.31 19.93
CA SER A 40 6.31 -0.66 21.22
C SER A 40 7.56 0.07 21.76
N GLN A 41 8.72 -0.60 21.71
CA GLN A 41 10.00 -0.01 22.10
C GLN A 41 10.43 1.13 21.18
N ALA A 42 10.27 0.97 19.87
CA ALA A 42 10.78 1.92 18.90
C ALA A 42 9.87 3.15 18.76
N LEU A 43 8.56 3.02 18.96
CA LEU A 43 7.60 4.11 18.81
C LEU A 43 7.67 5.10 19.99
N GLY A 44 7.80 4.61 21.22
CA GLY A 44 7.87 5.44 22.43
C GLY A 44 6.70 6.44 22.57
N PRO A 45 6.75 7.38 23.54
CA PRO A 45 5.80 8.48 23.59
C PRO A 45 6.12 9.48 22.47
N ASN A 46 5.38 9.41 21.36
CA ASN A 46 5.52 10.34 20.25
C ASN A 46 4.13 10.72 19.70
N HIS A 47 3.82 12.02 19.66
CA HIS A 47 2.47 12.48 19.28
C HIS A 47 2.17 12.29 17.79
N GLY A 48 3.18 12.34 16.93
CA GLY A 48 3.04 12.24 15.48
C GLY A 48 3.01 10.82 14.93
N LEU A 49 3.42 9.81 15.71
CA LEU A 49 3.56 8.43 15.23
C LEU A 49 2.71 7.48 16.08
N LYS A 50 1.67 6.92 15.49
CA LYS A 50 0.68 6.11 16.20
C LYS A 50 0.58 4.72 15.60
N ARG A 51 0.60 3.70 16.47
CA ARG A 51 0.18 2.36 16.08
C ARG A 51 -1.34 2.33 16.00
N LEU A 52 -1.86 1.82 14.89
CA LEU A 52 -3.28 1.60 14.70
C LEU A 52 -3.61 0.12 14.99
N PRO A 53 -4.83 -0.19 15.44
CA PRO A 53 -5.27 -1.58 15.51
C PRO A 53 -5.25 -2.22 14.11
N PRO A 54 -5.19 -3.56 14.00
CA PRO A 54 -5.34 -4.22 12.71
C PRO A 54 -6.59 -3.73 11.98
N GLN A 55 -6.43 -3.39 10.70
CA GLN A 55 -7.52 -2.87 9.86
C GLN A 55 -8.00 -3.98 8.94
N ASN A 56 -9.30 -4.02 8.67
CA ASN A 56 -9.80 -4.79 7.54
C ASN A 56 -9.45 -4.07 6.22
N ARG A 57 -9.75 -4.72 5.09
CA ARG A 57 -9.37 -4.19 3.76
C ARG A 57 -9.99 -2.82 3.47
N GLU A 58 -11.28 -2.67 3.70
CA GLU A 58 -12.02 -1.42 3.43
C GLU A 58 -11.50 -0.27 4.29
N GLN A 59 -11.30 -0.53 5.59
CA GLN A 59 -10.73 0.42 6.53
C GLN A 59 -9.32 0.85 6.11
N TRP A 60 -8.48 -0.10 5.68
CA TRP A 60 -7.13 0.20 5.20
C TRP A 60 -7.16 1.06 3.94
N LEU A 61 -8.04 0.76 2.98
CA LEU A 61 -8.19 1.56 1.76
C LEU A 61 -8.66 2.98 2.07
N ALA A 62 -9.62 3.14 2.99
CA ALA A 62 -10.08 4.46 3.42
C ALA A 62 -8.96 5.28 4.10
N LEU A 63 -8.15 4.63 4.94
CA LEU A 63 -6.96 5.27 5.52
C LEU A 63 -5.95 5.66 4.45
N ALA A 64 -5.68 4.78 3.49
CA ALA A 64 -4.74 5.04 2.40
C ALA A 64 -5.21 6.19 1.51
N GLN A 65 -6.50 6.24 1.17
CA GLN A 65 -7.08 7.29 0.32
C GLN A 65 -6.99 8.69 0.96
N SER A 66 -6.99 8.77 2.29
CA SER A 66 -6.81 10.04 3.02
C SER A 66 -5.36 10.37 3.33
N ALA A 67 -4.42 9.47 3.02
CA ALA A 67 -3.01 9.66 3.29
C ALA A 67 -2.32 10.45 2.18
N ARG A 68 -1.29 11.21 2.57
CA ARG A 68 -0.36 11.84 1.61
C ARG A 68 0.41 10.80 0.78
N GLY A 69 0.62 9.63 1.34
CA GLY A 69 1.32 8.52 0.73
C GLY A 69 1.40 7.34 1.67
N VAL A 70 1.73 6.18 1.10
CA VAL A 70 1.82 4.91 1.80
C VAL A 70 3.25 4.37 1.70
N LEU A 71 3.79 3.90 2.82
CA LEU A 71 5.02 3.11 2.86
C LEU A 71 4.64 1.66 3.16
N SER A 72 4.92 0.73 2.23
CA SER A 72 4.50 -0.67 2.39
C SER A 72 5.46 -1.65 1.73
N ASP A 73 5.55 -2.87 2.26
CA ASP A 73 6.18 -4.01 1.61
C ASP A 73 5.18 -4.90 0.83
N SER A 74 3.88 -4.58 0.92
CA SER A 74 2.79 -5.34 0.30
C SER A 74 2.77 -5.18 -1.23
N GLY A 75 2.71 -6.32 -1.93
CA GLY A 75 2.50 -6.34 -3.38
C GLY A 75 1.09 -5.89 -3.78
N GLY A 76 0.05 -6.30 -3.03
CA GLY A 76 -1.34 -5.94 -3.34
C GLY A 76 -1.58 -4.42 -3.26
N ALA A 77 -0.89 -3.72 -2.34
CA ALA A 77 -0.94 -2.27 -2.29
C ALA A 77 -0.44 -1.62 -3.59
N ALA A 78 0.55 -2.22 -4.26
CA ALA A 78 1.06 -1.72 -5.53
C ALA A 78 0.06 -1.88 -6.69
N GLU A 79 -0.86 -2.83 -6.59
CA GLU A 79 -1.93 -3.05 -7.56
C GLU A 79 -3.11 -2.10 -7.31
N GLU A 80 -3.37 -1.74 -6.05
CA GLU A 80 -4.58 -1.01 -5.64
C GLU A 80 -4.42 0.50 -5.57
N LEU A 81 -3.30 0.98 -4.99
CA LEU A 81 -3.07 2.42 -4.78
C LEU A 81 -2.98 3.25 -6.07
N PRO A 82 -2.53 2.72 -7.24
CA PRO A 82 -2.61 3.45 -8.49
C PRO A 82 -4.04 3.91 -8.83
N TYR A 83 -5.06 3.10 -8.56
CA TYR A 83 -6.47 3.47 -8.79
C TYR A 83 -6.99 4.50 -7.78
N LEU A 84 -6.33 4.64 -6.63
CA LEU A 84 -6.64 5.68 -5.65
C LEU A 84 -5.83 6.97 -5.89
N GLY A 85 -4.84 6.95 -6.78
CA GLY A 85 -3.93 8.08 -6.99
C GLY A 85 -3.05 8.37 -5.77
N VAL A 86 -2.85 7.36 -4.91
CA VAL A 86 -2.09 7.51 -3.67
C VAL A 86 -0.64 7.10 -3.92
N PRO A 87 0.35 7.96 -3.64
CA PRO A 87 1.77 7.63 -3.74
C PRO A 87 2.15 6.39 -2.92
N LEU A 88 2.86 5.45 -3.54
CA LEU A 88 3.40 4.27 -2.84
C LEU A 88 4.93 4.28 -2.81
N LEU A 89 5.49 4.21 -1.61
CA LEU A 89 6.89 3.87 -1.37
C LEU A 89 6.98 2.38 -1.02
N LEU A 90 7.54 1.58 -1.94
CA LEU A 90 7.72 0.14 -1.75
C LEU A 90 8.96 -0.15 -0.92
N TYR A 91 8.77 -0.40 0.37
CA TYR A 91 9.82 -0.68 1.36
C TYR A 91 10.19 -2.17 1.40
N ARG A 92 10.83 -2.67 0.35
CA ARG A 92 11.21 -4.09 0.23
C ARG A 92 12.52 -4.26 -0.52
N ARG A 93 13.13 -5.46 -0.51
CA ARG A 93 14.44 -5.69 -1.16
C ARG A 93 14.39 -5.89 -2.67
N ARG A 94 13.25 -6.36 -3.20
CA ARG A 94 13.01 -6.62 -4.63
C ARG A 94 11.52 -6.49 -4.87
N SER A 95 11.08 -5.83 -5.94
CA SER A 95 9.67 -5.83 -6.35
C SER A 95 9.42 -6.94 -7.38
N GLU A 96 8.24 -7.55 -7.33
CA GLU A 96 7.75 -8.55 -8.29
C GLU A 96 6.68 -7.94 -9.21
N ARG A 97 6.51 -6.61 -9.12
CA ARG A 97 5.53 -5.78 -9.80
C ARG A 97 6.25 -4.60 -10.47
N PRO A 98 7.00 -4.82 -11.56
CA PRO A 98 7.70 -3.76 -12.28
C PRO A 98 6.73 -2.69 -12.80
N GLU A 99 5.49 -3.07 -13.13
CA GLU A 99 4.50 -2.21 -13.78
C GLU A 99 4.09 -1.01 -12.92
N SER A 100 3.96 -1.19 -11.59
CA SER A 100 3.69 -0.07 -10.66
C SER A 100 4.88 0.88 -10.53
N LEU A 101 6.11 0.38 -10.71
CA LEU A 101 7.33 1.20 -10.68
C LEU A 101 7.49 1.97 -12.00
N GLU A 102 7.28 1.29 -13.12
CA GLU A 102 7.39 1.85 -14.48
C GLU A 102 6.34 2.92 -14.75
N SER A 103 5.11 2.71 -14.26
CA SER A 103 4.05 3.73 -14.34
C SER A 103 4.25 4.93 -13.42
N GLY A 104 5.20 4.86 -12.48
CA GLY A 104 5.51 5.95 -11.55
C GLY A 104 4.55 6.09 -10.35
N HIS A 105 3.55 5.22 -10.21
CA HIS A 105 2.65 5.20 -9.05
C HIS A 105 3.31 4.63 -7.80
N ALA A 106 4.35 3.82 -7.98
CA ALA A 106 5.20 3.33 -6.91
C ALA A 106 6.65 3.75 -7.11
N ARG A 107 7.35 4.02 -6.02
CA ARG A 107 8.81 4.18 -6.01
C ARG A 107 9.42 3.17 -5.06
N TRP A 108 10.53 2.59 -5.48
CA TRP A 108 11.22 1.59 -4.69
C TRP A 108 12.12 2.23 -3.63
N LEU A 109 12.09 1.68 -2.41
CA LEU A 109 12.92 2.09 -1.29
C LEU A 109 13.55 0.84 -0.66
N ASP A 110 14.84 0.59 -0.91
CA ASP A 110 15.54 -0.59 -0.35
C ASP A 110 15.75 -0.41 1.16
N PRO A 111 15.25 -1.32 2.02
CA PRO A 111 15.49 -1.29 3.47
C PRO A 111 16.98 -1.39 3.88
N ARG A 112 17.86 -1.79 2.94
CA ARG A 112 19.31 -1.85 3.17
C ARG A 112 20.03 -0.55 2.85
N ALA A 113 19.39 0.38 2.13
CA ALA A 113 19.98 1.69 1.89
C ALA A 113 20.33 2.31 3.25
N VAL A 114 21.60 2.68 3.43
CA VAL A 114 22.10 3.26 4.67
C VAL A 114 21.95 4.78 4.55
N GLY A 115 21.23 5.43 5.47
CA GLY A 115 21.17 6.90 5.52
C GLY A 115 19.81 7.51 5.90
N ASP A 116 19.61 8.74 5.42
CA ASP A 116 18.50 9.69 5.59
C ASP A 116 17.14 9.16 5.08
N LEU A 117 16.58 8.16 5.78
CA LEU A 117 15.30 7.55 5.40
C LEU A 117 14.15 8.56 5.42
N ASP A 118 14.13 9.41 6.45
CA ASP A 118 13.17 10.50 6.63
C ASP A 118 13.24 11.50 5.49
N GLY A 119 14.41 12.06 5.18
CA GLY A 119 14.53 12.99 4.06
C GLY A 119 14.26 12.35 2.71
N VAL A 120 14.54 11.05 2.52
CA VAL A 120 14.14 10.33 1.29
C VAL A 120 12.62 10.25 1.17
N ILE A 121 11.92 9.88 2.25
CA ILE A 121 10.44 9.81 2.27
C ILE A 121 9.85 11.20 2.04
N GLU A 122 10.34 12.21 2.75
CA GLU A 122 9.89 13.59 2.64
C GLU A 122 10.09 14.14 1.22
N ARG A 123 11.30 14.02 0.66
CA ARG A 123 11.54 14.44 -0.74
C ARG A 123 10.64 13.68 -1.71
N ALA A 124 10.44 12.38 -1.50
CA ALA A 124 9.61 11.58 -2.40
C ALA A 124 8.14 12.03 -2.37
N LEU A 125 7.58 12.35 -1.21
CA LEU A 125 6.16 12.67 -1.02
C LEU A 125 5.83 14.17 -1.11
N ASP A 126 6.78 15.06 -0.81
CA ASP A 126 6.55 16.51 -0.79
C ASP A 126 7.03 17.20 -2.05
N GLN A 127 8.16 16.74 -2.59
CA GLN A 127 8.82 17.34 -3.74
C GLN A 127 8.65 16.48 -4.99
N GLY A 128 8.24 15.23 -4.82
CA GLY A 128 8.01 14.30 -5.92
C GLY A 128 6.74 14.61 -6.68
N ARG A 129 6.81 14.48 -8.01
CA ARG A 129 5.63 14.44 -8.87
C ARG A 129 5.09 13.02 -8.95
N TRP A 130 3.80 12.86 -8.68
CA TRP A 130 3.11 11.58 -8.73
C TRP A 130 2.01 11.63 -9.79
N PRO A 131 1.79 10.54 -10.54
CA PRO A 131 0.67 10.49 -11.47
C PRO A 131 -0.67 10.63 -10.72
N ALA A 132 -1.69 11.12 -11.43
CA ALA A 132 -3.07 11.09 -10.94
C ALA A 132 -3.60 9.65 -10.90
N ALA A 133 -4.71 9.44 -10.19
CA ALA A 133 -5.37 8.15 -10.10
C ALA A 133 -5.66 7.54 -11.49
N TRP A 134 -5.44 6.23 -11.64
CA TRP A 134 -5.88 5.51 -12.82
C TRP A 134 -7.41 5.47 -12.91
N PRO A 135 -8.00 5.90 -14.04
CA PRO A 135 -9.39 5.62 -14.33
C PRO A 135 -9.62 4.11 -14.38
N LEU A 136 -10.75 3.63 -13.86
CA LEU A 136 -11.13 2.21 -14.01
C LEU A 136 -11.30 1.79 -15.48
N SER A 137 -11.41 2.76 -16.39
CA SER A 137 -11.53 2.58 -17.83
C SER A 137 -10.19 2.58 -18.58
N VAL A 138 -9.05 2.81 -17.90
CA VAL A 138 -7.73 2.77 -18.54
C VAL A 138 -7.26 1.32 -18.68
N ASP A 139 -6.45 1.06 -19.71
CA ASP A 139 -5.69 -0.18 -19.84
C ASP A 139 -4.59 -0.22 -18.76
N SER A 140 -5.02 -0.51 -17.53
CA SER A 140 -4.11 -0.81 -16.42
C SER A 140 -3.59 -2.24 -16.56
N PRO A 141 -2.31 -2.48 -16.25
CA PRO A 141 -1.75 -3.83 -16.19
C PRO A 141 -2.46 -4.73 -15.16
N TYR A 142 -3.18 -4.14 -14.20
CA TYR A 142 -3.95 -4.87 -13.18
C TYR A 142 -5.44 -5.01 -13.52
N GLY A 143 -5.86 -4.48 -14.68
CA GLY A 143 -7.18 -4.70 -15.26
C GLY A 143 -8.20 -3.60 -14.98
N ASP A 144 -9.45 -3.91 -15.30
CA ASP A 144 -10.59 -2.98 -15.36
C ASP A 144 -11.67 -3.30 -14.32
N GLY A 145 -11.34 -4.11 -13.32
CA GLY A 145 -12.28 -4.60 -12.31
C GLY A 145 -13.26 -5.68 -12.79
N ARG A 146 -13.15 -6.17 -14.04
CA ARG A 146 -14.09 -7.19 -14.58
C ARG A 146 -13.56 -8.63 -14.50
N ALA A 147 -12.41 -8.84 -13.87
CA ALA A 147 -11.75 -10.16 -13.78
C ALA A 147 -12.68 -11.24 -13.20
N GLY A 148 -13.41 -10.94 -12.11
CA GLY A 148 -14.33 -11.91 -11.49
C GLY A 148 -15.47 -12.33 -12.42
N ALA A 149 -16.11 -11.37 -13.10
CA ALA A 149 -17.17 -11.65 -14.06
C ALA A 149 -16.67 -12.46 -15.26
N ARG A 150 -15.46 -12.13 -15.77
CA ARG A 150 -14.82 -12.87 -16.87
C ARG A 150 -14.44 -14.29 -16.45
N ALA A 151 -13.90 -14.47 -15.25
CA ALA A 151 -13.56 -15.78 -14.70
C ALA A 151 -14.81 -16.65 -14.52
N ALA A 152 -15.89 -16.10 -13.94
CA ALA A 152 -17.15 -16.81 -13.80
C ALA A 152 -17.74 -17.23 -15.15
N ALA A 153 -17.72 -16.33 -16.15
CA ALA A 153 -18.16 -16.63 -17.50
C ALA A 153 -17.32 -17.74 -18.17
N ALA A 154 -15.99 -17.69 -18.00
CA ALA A 154 -15.09 -18.71 -18.53
C ALA A 154 -15.34 -20.09 -17.87
N ILE A 155 -15.55 -20.13 -16.54
CA ILE A 155 -15.88 -21.35 -15.81
C ILE A 155 -17.22 -21.92 -16.30
N HIS A 156 -18.25 -21.08 -16.47
CA HIS A 156 -19.53 -21.51 -17.02
C HIS A 156 -19.36 -22.13 -18.42
N ALA A 157 -18.58 -21.48 -19.29
CA ALA A 157 -18.30 -21.98 -20.64
C ALA A 157 -17.58 -23.33 -20.60
N CYS A 158 -16.54 -23.48 -19.78
CA CYS A 158 -15.79 -24.73 -19.62
C CYS A 158 -16.67 -25.89 -19.11
N LEU A 159 -17.66 -25.59 -18.27
CA LEU A 159 -18.58 -26.59 -17.70
C LEU A 159 -19.83 -26.83 -18.54
N GLY A 160 -20.01 -26.12 -19.67
CA GLY A 160 -21.22 -26.20 -20.50
C GLY A 160 -22.47 -25.64 -19.80
N LEU A 161 -22.31 -24.83 -18.75
CA LEU A 161 -23.41 -24.21 -18.02
C LEU A 161 -23.87 -22.95 -18.74
N ARG A 162 -25.19 -22.77 -18.89
CA ARG A 162 -25.71 -21.50 -19.40
C ARG A 162 -25.41 -20.38 -18.38
N PRO A 163 -25.01 -19.17 -18.83
CA PRO A 163 -24.83 -18.03 -17.92
C PRO A 163 -26.14 -17.75 -17.20
N ASN A 164 -26.10 -17.80 -15.87
CA ASN A 164 -27.27 -17.54 -15.05
C ASN A 164 -27.57 -16.03 -15.11
N ARG A 165 -28.69 -15.64 -15.73
CA ARG A 165 -29.06 -14.22 -15.96
C ARG A 165 -29.40 -13.46 -14.67
N SER A 166 -29.34 -14.10 -13.50
CA SER A 166 -29.83 -13.56 -12.22
C SER A 166 -28.78 -12.90 -11.32
N VAL A 167 -27.51 -12.79 -11.73
CA VAL A 167 -26.53 -11.99 -10.98
C VAL A 167 -26.63 -10.54 -11.46
N THR A 168 -27.58 -9.80 -10.91
CA THR A 168 -27.64 -8.35 -11.00
C THR A 168 -26.30 -7.79 -10.52
N GLN A 169 -25.61 -7.02 -11.37
CA GLN A 169 -24.44 -6.27 -10.96
C GLN A 169 -24.79 -5.43 -9.72
N PRO A 170 -23.91 -5.34 -8.71
CA PRO A 170 -24.10 -4.35 -7.67
C PRO A 170 -24.07 -2.98 -8.35
N GLN A 171 -25.19 -2.26 -8.29
CA GLN A 171 -25.21 -0.85 -8.62
C GLN A 171 -24.31 -0.15 -7.60
N LEU A 172 -23.10 0.20 -8.01
CA LEU A 172 -22.30 1.21 -7.31
C LEU A 172 -23.08 2.51 -7.44
N GLN A 173 -23.95 2.77 -6.46
CA GLN A 173 -24.58 4.07 -6.31
C GLN A 173 -23.47 5.05 -5.93
N SER A 174 -23.16 5.95 -6.86
CA SER A 174 -22.34 7.14 -6.62
C SER A 174 -23.01 8.00 -5.56
N ALA A 175 -22.35 8.17 -4.42
CA ALA A 175 -22.61 9.22 -3.43
C ALA A 175 -21.41 10.18 -3.42
#